data_AF-A0A176U333-F1
#
_entry.id   AF-A0A176U333-F1
#
_cell.length_a   1.000
_cell.length_b   1.000
_cell.length_c   1.000
_cell.angle_alpha   90.00
_cell.angle_beta   90.00
_cell.angle_gamma   90.00
#
_symmetry.space_group_name_H-M   'P 1'
#
loop_
_entity.id
_entity.type
_entity.pdbx_description
1 polymer ?
#
loop_
_entity_poly.entity_id
_entity_poly.type
_entity_poly.pdbx_seq_one_letter_code
_entity_poly.pdbx_strand_id
1 'polypeptide(L)'
;MLSKNAQTDDIQRFTELASAFTEPGDKEKADAVLQVSVAANRKKYDEVRRTSDMCEALRELMKEEIEEELKKNREQAIQQGLQQGLQQGLEQGLEQGRINQLIDLVKQNLLSIETAAQCAKMTVDEFQIVLNKQNN
;
A
#
# COMPACT_ATOMS: atom_id res chain seq x y z
N MET A 1 -12.03 -29.79 0.80
CA MET A 1 -11.48 -28.43 0.85
C MET A 1 -12.38 -27.51 0.03
N LEU A 2 -12.80 -26.39 0.62
CA LEU A 2 -13.53 -25.35 -0.10
C LEU A 2 -12.60 -24.80 -1.20
N SER A 3 -12.93 -25.07 -2.46
CA SER A 3 -12.13 -24.62 -3.61
C SER A 3 -12.23 -23.10 -3.78
N LYS A 4 -11.47 -22.52 -4.71
CA LYS A 4 -11.48 -21.07 -5.05
C LYS A 4 -12.86 -20.48 -5.43
N ASN A 5 -13.91 -21.31 -5.46
CA ASN A 5 -15.28 -20.96 -5.85
C ASN A 5 -16.32 -21.47 -4.83
N ALA A 6 -16.01 -21.46 -3.54
CA ALA A 6 -16.97 -21.83 -2.48
C ALA A 6 -18.30 -21.08 -2.65
N GLN A 7 -19.44 -21.77 -2.56
CA GLN A 7 -20.74 -21.10 -2.55
C GLN A 7 -21.02 -20.51 -1.17
N THR A 8 -21.82 -19.45 -1.12
CA THR A 8 -22.28 -18.79 0.13
C THR A 8 -22.91 -19.81 1.09
N ASP A 9 -23.68 -20.76 0.56
CA ASP A 9 -24.32 -21.85 1.32
C ASP A 9 -23.30 -22.84 1.91
N ASP A 10 -22.23 -23.15 1.17
CA ASP A 10 -21.18 -24.06 1.64
C ASP A 10 -20.35 -23.40 2.75
N ILE A 11 -20.12 -22.09 2.62
CA ILE A 11 -19.47 -21.27 3.65
C ILE A 11 -20.32 -21.26 4.91
N GLN A 12 -21.63 -21.06 4.78
CA GLN A 12 -22.54 -21.05 5.92
C GLN A 12 -22.56 -22.41 6.65
N ARG A 13 -22.75 -23.51 5.91
CA ARG A 13 -22.75 -24.87 6.49
C ARG A 13 -21.43 -25.21 7.17
N PHE A 14 -20.31 -24.85 6.53
CA PHE A 14 -18.98 -25.08 7.10
C PHE A 14 -18.79 -24.29 8.39
N THR A 15 -19.28 -23.06 8.42
CA THR A 15 -19.15 -22.18 9.58
C THR A 15 -20.04 -22.63 10.74
N GLU A 16 -21.26 -23.07 10.45
CA GLU A 16 -22.16 -23.70 11.44
C GLU A 16 -21.55 -24.99 12.01
N LEU A 17 -20.96 -25.82 11.16
CA LEU A 17 -20.24 -27.03 11.58
C LEU A 17 -19.03 -26.69 12.47
N ALA A 18 -18.26 -25.66 12.09
CA ALA A 18 -17.13 -25.19 12.88
C ALA A 18 -17.55 -24.67 14.27
N SER A 19 -18.70 -23.98 14.38
CA SER A 19 -19.23 -23.54 15.69
C SER A 19 -19.73 -24.68 16.57
N ALA A 20 -20.07 -25.83 16.00
CA ALA A 20 -20.60 -26.96 16.76
C ALA A 20 -19.50 -27.71 17.53
N PHE A 21 -18.21 -27.46 17.26
CA PHE A 21 -17.11 -28.08 17.98
C PHE A 21 -16.92 -27.46 19.37
N THR A 22 -17.12 -28.28 20.40
CA THR A 22 -16.93 -27.90 21.80
C THR A 22 -15.63 -28.42 22.41
N GLU A 23 -14.98 -29.40 21.76
CA GLU A 23 -13.71 -29.98 22.22
C GLU A 23 -12.51 -29.12 21.76
N PRO A 24 -11.52 -28.84 22.64
CA PRO A 24 -10.39 -27.96 22.29
C PRO A 24 -9.59 -28.40 21.06
N GLY A 25 -9.29 -29.70 20.95
CA GLY A 25 -8.49 -30.22 19.83
C GLY A 25 -9.21 -30.24 18.48
N ASP A 26 -10.54 -30.24 18.48
CA ASP A 26 -11.34 -30.17 17.25
C ASP A 26 -11.66 -28.73 16.87
N LYS A 27 -11.76 -27.83 17.87
CA LYS A 27 -11.83 -26.39 17.64
C LYS A 27 -10.57 -25.88 16.93
N GLU A 28 -9.38 -26.30 17.36
CA GLU A 28 -8.11 -25.90 16.71
C GLU A 28 -8.04 -26.35 15.23
N LYS A 29 -8.49 -27.58 14.93
CA LYS A 29 -8.52 -28.07 13.54
C LYS A 29 -9.56 -27.34 12.70
N ALA A 30 -10.73 -27.09 13.27
CA ALA A 30 -11.80 -26.36 12.59
C ALA A 30 -11.36 -24.92 12.29
N ASP A 31 -10.65 -24.29 13.23
CA ASP A 31 -10.10 -22.95 13.09
C ASP A 31 -9.07 -22.91 11.97
N ALA A 32 -8.06 -23.78 11.98
CA ALA A 32 -7.05 -23.84 10.92
C ALA A 32 -7.65 -24.03 9.50
N VAL A 33 -8.70 -24.84 9.36
CA VAL A 33 -9.39 -25.04 8.08
C VAL A 33 -10.22 -23.80 7.72
N LEU A 34 -10.82 -23.13 8.70
CA LEU A 34 -11.55 -21.88 8.50
C LEU A 34 -10.62 -20.76 8.03
N GLN A 35 -9.45 -20.58 8.64
CA GLN A 35 -8.45 -19.60 8.24
C GLN A 35 -8.08 -19.74 6.76
N VAL A 36 -7.73 -20.95 6.34
CA VAL A 36 -7.38 -21.26 4.94
C VAL A 36 -8.56 -20.99 3.99
N SER A 37 -9.78 -21.32 4.41
CA SER A 37 -10.99 -21.10 3.61
C SER A 37 -11.34 -19.62 3.45
N VAL A 38 -11.23 -18.84 4.53
CA VAL A 38 -11.46 -17.39 4.57
C VAL A 38 -10.45 -16.66 3.69
N ALA A 39 -9.17 -17.00 3.80
CA ALA A 39 -8.12 -16.44 2.97
C ALA A 39 -8.38 -16.69 1.48
N ALA A 40 -8.86 -17.90 1.11
CA ALA A 40 -9.15 -18.25 -0.27
C ALA A 40 -10.45 -17.63 -0.83
N ASN A 41 -11.43 -17.31 0.01
CA ASN A 41 -12.79 -16.90 -0.41
C ASN A 41 -13.27 -15.60 0.26
N ARG A 42 -12.35 -14.67 0.55
CA ARG A 42 -12.59 -13.47 1.38
C ARG A 42 -13.86 -12.69 1.06
N LYS A 43 -14.10 -12.34 -0.21
CA LYS A 43 -15.28 -11.56 -0.62
C LYS A 43 -16.60 -12.23 -0.26
N LYS A 44 -16.68 -13.55 -0.43
CA LYS A 44 -17.89 -14.33 -0.14
C LYS A 44 -18.11 -14.50 1.35
N TYR A 45 -17.04 -14.69 2.12
CA TYR A 45 -17.11 -14.69 3.58
C TYR A 45 -17.56 -13.33 4.14
N ASP A 46 -17.09 -12.22 3.56
CA ASP A 46 -17.55 -10.87 3.91
C ASP A 46 -19.03 -10.64 3.59
N GLU A 47 -19.53 -11.21 2.49
CA GLU A 47 -20.95 -11.19 2.14
C GLU A 47 -21.80 -12.01 3.12
N VAL A 48 -21.41 -13.27 3.40
CA VAL A 48 -22.07 -14.15 4.38
C VAL A 48 -22.10 -13.51 5.77
N ARG A 49 -21.00 -12.90 6.20
CA ARG A 49 -20.89 -12.21 7.50
C ARG A 49 -21.89 -11.06 7.65
N ARG A 50 -22.18 -10.36 6.55
CA ARG A 50 -23.10 -9.21 6.51
C ARG A 50 -24.56 -9.62 6.44
N THR A 51 -24.86 -10.84 5.98
CA THR A 51 -26.24 -11.31 5.76
C THR A 51 -26.73 -12.36 6.77
N SER A 52 -25.83 -13.11 7.41
CA SER A 52 -26.19 -14.20 8.32
C SER A 52 -26.06 -13.80 9.80
N ASP A 53 -26.96 -14.31 10.65
CA ASP A 53 -26.88 -14.35 12.12
C ASP A 53 -25.78 -15.33 12.59
N MET A 54 -24.59 -15.22 12.01
CA MET A 54 -23.43 -16.02 12.42
C MET A 54 -23.08 -15.81 13.89
N CYS A 55 -22.78 -16.92 14.56
CA CYS A 55 -22.45 -17.01 15.98
C CYS A 55 -21.31 -16.05 16.37
N GLU A 56 -21.48 -15.31 17.47
CA GLU A 56 -20.60 -14.24 17.94
C GLU A 56 -19.14 -14.70 18.12
N ALA A 57 -18.93 -15.96 18.52
CA ALA A 57 -17.62 -16.58 18.67
C ALA A 57 -16.82 -16.71 17.35
N LEU A 58 -17.50 -16.91 16.22
CA LEU A 58 -16.87 -16.94 14.89
C LEU A 58 -16.66 -15.54 14.33
N ARG A 59 -17.50 -14.57 14.71
CA ARG A 59 -17.27 -13.16 14.38
C ARG A 59 -16.00 -12.63 15.05
N GLU A 60 -15.76 -13.02 16.31
CA GLU A 60 -14.55 -12.68 17.05
C GLU A 60 -13.30 -13.31 16.40
N LEU A 61 -13.31 -14.63 16.17
CA LEU A 61 -12.20 -15.35 15.52
C LEU A 61 -11.83 -14.77 14.14
N MET A 62 -12.84 -14.48 13.31
CA MET A 62 -12.62 -13.91 11.98
C MET A 62 -12.23 -12.41 12.01
N LYS A 63 -12.52 -11.69 13.09
CA LYS A 63 -12.23 -10.27 13.20
C LYS A 63 -10.75 -10.05 13.48
N GLU A 64 -10.17 -10.79 14.42
CA GLU A 64 -8.77 -10.61 14.81
C GLU A 64 -7.80 -10.88 13.65
N GLU A 65 -7.97 -11.99 12.94
CA GLU A 65 -7.05 -12.37 11.86
C GLU A 65 -7.16 -11.43 10.64
N ILE A 66 -8.39 -11.02 10.27
CA ILE A 66 -8.61 -10.08 9.17
C ILE A 66 -8.11 -8.67 9.54
N GLU A 67 -8.29 -8.23 10.79
CA GLU A 67 -7.79 -6.94 11.28
C GLU A 67 -6.26 -6.91 11.31
N GLU A 68 -5.60 -7.99 11.74
CA GLU A 68 -4.15 -8.09 11.70
C GLU A 68 -3.60 -8.04 10.26
N GLU A 69 -4.18 -8.79 9.33
CA GLU A 69 -3.75 -8.75 7.93
C GLU A 69 -4.02 -7.38 7.29
N LEU A 70 -5.18 -6.77 7.55
CA LEU A 70 -5.49 -5.42 7.08
C LEU A 70 -4.51 -4.39 7.64
N LYS A 71 -4.16 -4.51 8.92
CA LYS A 71 -3.18 -3.64 9.57
C LYS A 71 -1.79 -3.81 8.94
N LYS A 72 -1.32 -5.04 8.77
CA LYS A 72 -0.04 -5.35 8.10
C LYS A 72 -0.01 -4.79 6.68
N ASN A 73 -1.07 -5.02 5.90
CA ASN A 73 -1.17 -4.51 4.52
C ASN A 73 -1.18 -2.98 4.47
N ARG A 74 -1.92 -2.33 5.38
CA ARG A 74 -1.97 -0.87 5.49
C ARG A 74 -0.62 -0.29 5.91
N GLU A 75 0.04 -0.89 6.89
CA GLU A 75 1.38 -0.49 7.33
C GLU A 75 2.40 -0.62 6.18
N GLN A 76 2.38 -1.74 5.45
CA GLN A 76 3.22 -1.93 4.26
C GLN A 76 2.94 -0.89 3.18
N ALA A 77 1.67 -0.63 2.87
CA ALA A 77 1.29 0.37 1.86
C ALA A 77 1.74 1.78 2.26
N ILE A 78 1.59 2.15 3.54
CA ILE A 78 2.05 3.44 4.07
C ILE A 78 3.57 3.52 4.01
N GLN A 79 4.29 2.47 4.44
CA GLN A 79 5.76 2.45 4.39
C GLN A 79 6.28 2.59 2.96
N GLN A 80 5.71 1.83 2.01
CA GLN A 80 6.09 1.91 0.60
C GLN A 80 5.79 3.29 0.02
N GLY A 81 4.59 3.83 0.27
CA GLY A 81 4.21 5.16 -0.21
C GLY A 81 5.08 6.27 0.37
N LEU A 82 5.40 6.20 1.67
CA LEU A 82 6.29 7.16 2.33
C LEU A 82 7.71 7.06 1.77
N GLN A 83 8.24 5.84 1.61
CA GLN A 83 9.59 5.64 1.08
C GLN A 83 9.71 6.17 -0.35
N GLN A 84 8.74 5.86 -1.22
CA GLN A 84 8.71 6.36 -2.59
C GLN A 84 8.56 7.88 -2.64
N GLY A 85 7.64 8.44 -1.86
CA GLY A 85 7.43 9.88 -1.80
C GLY A 85 8.66 10.63 -1.27
N LEU A 86 9.31 10.12 -0.23
CA LEU A 86 10.53 10.71 0.33
C LEU A 86 11.69 10.64 -0.68
N GLN A 87 11.87 9.51 -1.36
CA GLN A 87 12.92 9.35 -2.35
C GLN A 87 12.73 10.30 -3.54
N GLN A 88 11.52 10.37 -4.09
CA GLN A 88 11.19 11.30 -5.19
C GLN A 88 11.35 12.76 -4.76
N GLY A 89 10.87 13.11 -3.56
CA GLY A 89 11.00 14.48 -3.03
C GLY A 89 12.45 14.88 -2.79
N LEU A 90 13.29 13.96 -2.28
CA LEU A 90 14.71 14.21 -2.06
C LEU A 90 15.46 14.40 -3.39
N GLU A 91 15.20 13.52 -4.36
CA GLU A 91 15.83 13.60 -5.70
C GLU A 91 15.47 14.91 -6.41
N GLN A 92 14.17 15.27 -6.43
CA GLN A 92 13.69 16.53 -6.99
C GLN A 92 14.29 17.74 -6.24
N GLY A 93 14.34 17.69 -4.91
CA GLY A 93 14.91 18.76 -4.09
C GLY A 93 16.41 18.97 -4.33
N LEU A 94 17.17 17.88 -4.46
CA LEU A 94 18.60 17.95 -4.77
C LEU A 94 18.86 18.47 -6.19
N GLU A 95 18.10 18.00 -7.18
CA GLU A 95 18.22 18.49 -8.55
C GLU A 95 17.85 19.97 -8.66
N GLN A 96 16.75 20.38 -8.03
CA GLN A 96 16.35 21.79 -7.98
C GLN A 96 17.40 22.65 -7.26
N GLY A 97 17.95 22.18 -6.14
CA GLY A 97 19.02 22.88 -5.41
C GLY A 97 20.28 23.05 -6.26
N ARG A 98 20.65 22.03 -7.03
CA ARG A 98 21.79 22.08 -7.96
C ARG A 98 21.54 23.08 -9.10
N ILE A 99 20.34 23.10 -9.67
CA ILE A 99 19.97 24.08 -10.72
C ILE A 99 20.00 25.50 -10.16
N ASN A 100 19.48 25.72 -8.94
CA ASN A 100 19.52 27.03 -8.29
C ASN A 100 20.95 27.53 -8.07
N GLN A 101 21.88 26.66 -7.66
CA GLN A 101 23.30 27.03 -7.54
C GLN A 101 23.90 27.44 -8.89
N LEU A 102 23.58 26.73 -9.97
CA LEU A 102 24.03 27.10 -11.32
C LEU A 102 23.45 28.46 -11.75
N ILE A 103 22.20 28.73 -11.42
CA ILE A 103 21.56 30.04 -11.66
C ILE A 103 22.30 31.15 -10.92
N ASP A 104 22.64 30.96 -9.64
CA ASP A 104 23.36 31.95 -8.85
C ASP A 104 24.75 32.25 -9.43
N LEU A 105 25.47 31.23 -9.90
CA LEU A 105 26.77 31.39 -10.54
C LEU A 105 26.67 32.16 -11.86
N VAL A 106 25.64 31.89 -12.66
CA VAL A 106 25.37 32.64 -13.90
C VAL A 106 25.05 34.11 -13.58
N LYS A 107 24.19 34.37 -12.59
CA LYS A 107 23.83 35.73 -12.15
C LYS A 107 25.04 36.52 -11.67
N GLN A 108 26.01 35.86 -11.04
CA GLN A 108 27.27 36.47 -10.60
C GLN A 108 28.30 36.63 -11.72
N ASN A 109 27.96 36.28 -12.98
CA ASN A 109 28.86 36.23 -14.12
C ASN A 109 30.09 35.32 -13.88
N LEU A 110 29.97 34.34 -12.99
CA LEU A 110 31.04 33.36 -12.68
C LEU A 110 30.98 32.14 -13.61
N LEU A 111 29.85 31.93 -14.28
CA LEU A 111 29.61 30.81 -15.19
C LEU A 111 28.84 31.28 -16.41
N SER A 112 29.19 30.78 -17.60
CA SER A 112 28.41 31.05 -18.81
C SER A 112 27.09 30.26 -18.80
N ILE A 113 26.08 30.78 -19.48
CA ILE A 113 24.77 30.11 -19.59
C ILE A 113 24.91 28.75 -20.26
N GLU A 114 25.78 28.63 -21.27
CA GLU A 114 26.03 27.39 -22.00
C GLU A 114 26.63 26.31 -21.09
N THR A 115 27.61 26.69 -20.25
CA THR A 115 28.24 25.78 -19.32
C THR A 115 27.25 25.37 -18.22
N ALA A 116 26.47 26.31 -17.71
CA ALA A 116 25.44 26.04 -16.71
C ALA A 116 24.35 25.09 -17.23
N ALA A 117 23.87 25.31 -18.46
CA ALA A 117 22.88 24.44 -19.12
C ALA A 117 23.44 23.02 -19.32
N GLN A 118 24.68 22.90 -19.81
CA GLN A 118 25.35 21.62 -19.96
C GLN A 118 25.52 20.89 -18.62
N CYS A 119 25.96 21.60 -17.57
CA CYS A 119 26.04 21.04 -16.21
C CYS A 119 24.66 20.60 -15.74
N ALA A 120 23.63 21.40 -15.98
CA ALA A 120 22.24 21.11 -15.64
C ALA A 120 21.64 19.96 -16.47
N LYS A 121 22.34 19.46 -17.50
CA LYS A 121 21.87 18.44 -18.45
C LYS A 121 20.60 18.84 -19.20
N MET A 122 20.46 20.12 -19.50
CA MET A 122 19.35 20.67 -20.27
C MET A 122 19.88 21.59 -21.38
N THR A 123 19.00 22.00 -22.29
CA THR A 123 19.35 22.95 -23.34
C THR A 123 19.53 24.36 -22.79
N VAL A 124 20.23 25.21 -23.54
CA VAL A 124 20.40 26.63 -23.21
C VAL A 124 19.05 27.33 -23.10
N ASP A 125 18.11 27.04 -24.00
CA ASP A 125 16.77 27.63 -23.99
C ASP A 125 15.97 27.24 -22.73
N GLU A 126 16.00 25.95 -22.34
CA GLU A 126 15.37 25.47 -21.11
C GLU A 126 15.97 26.15 -19.88
N PHE A 127 17.30 26.23 -19.82
CA PHE A 127 17.99 26.89 -18.72
C PHE A 127 17.62 28.38 -18.64
N GLN A 128 17.55 29.08 -19.77
CA GLN A 128 17.16 30.49 -19.84
C GLN A 128 15.73 30.70 -19.33
N ILE A 129 14.80 29.80 -19.63
CA ILE A 129 13.42 29.84 -19.11
C ILE A 129 13.43 29.74 -17.58
N VAL A 130 14.20 28.81 -17.01
CA VAL A 130 14.28 28.62 -15.54
C VAL A 130 14.94 29.84 -14.88
N LEU A 131 16.03 30.36 -15.48
CA LEU A 131 16.73 31.55 -15.01
C LEU A 131 15.79 32.78 -14.96
N ASN A 132 15.01 33.00 -16.01
CA ASN A 132 14.10 34.14 -16.11
C ASN A 132 12.93 34.04 -15.11
N LYS A 133 12.46 32.81 -14.79
CA LYS A 133 11.42 32.59 -13.78
C LYS A 133 11.85 33.00 -12.37
N GLN A 134 13.14 33.03 -12.06
CA GLN A 134 13.68 33.46 -10.77
C GLN A 134 14.05 34.95 -10.70
N ASN A 135 13.78 35.71 -11.77
CA ASN A 135 14.01 37.15 -11.81
C ASN A 135 12.71 37.96 -11.72
N ASN A 136 11.55 37.29 -11.72
CA ASN A 136 10.22 37.85 -11.45
C ASN A 136 9.79 37.50 -10.03
#